data_AF-A0A7K2N369-F1
#
_entry.id   AF-A0A7K2N369-F1
#
_cell.length_a   1.000
_cell.length_b   1.000
_cell.length_c   1.000
_cell.angle_alpha   90.00
_cell.angle_beta   90.00
_cell.angle_gamma   90.00
#
_symmetry.space_group_name_H-M   'P 1'
#
loop_
_entity.id
_entity.type
_entity.pdbx_description
1 polymer ?
#
loop_
_entity_poly.entity_id
_entity_poly.type
_entity_poly.pdbx_seq_one_letter_code
_entity_poly.pdbx_strand_id
1 'polypeptide(L)'
;MSAATNKPHEIVERALELSRADGCVVIADEESTANLRWAGNALTTNGVTRGRTLTVVATVDGQQGTASGVVSRSAVTVDELEPLVRAAEAAARGAGPAEDAQPLVPGGPGSPDFTDAPAETSSAVFADFAPALG
;
A
#
# COMPACT_ATOMS: atom_id res chain seq x y z
N MET A 1 -2.52 15.21 -19.58
CA MET A 1 -3.45 15.13 -18.44
C MET A 1 -2.69 14.49 -17.30
N SER A 2 -2.30 15.27 -16.29
CA SER A 2 -1.65 14.71 -15.09
C SER A 2 -2.69 13.83 -14.41
N ALA A 3 -2.44 12.53 -14.27
CA ALA A 3 -3.28 11.68 -13.44
C ALA A 3 -3.29 12.33 -12.05
N ALA A 4 -4.48 12.65 -11.53
CA ALA A 4 -4.62 13.06 -10.14
C ALA A 4 -4.01 11.93 -9.30
N THR A 5 -2.83 12.17 -8.73
CA THR A 5 -2.19 11.20 -7.84
C THR A 5 -2.97 11.26 -6.55
N ASN A 6 -3.99 10.42 -6.41
CA ASN A 6 -4.76 10.34 -5.17
C ASN A 6 -3.79 10.04 -4.04
N LYS A 7 -3.91 10.82 -2.97
CA LYS A 7 -3.04 10.69 -1.81
C LYS A 7 -3.23 9.29 -1.20
N PRO A 8 -2.20 8.73 -0.55
CA PRO A 8 -2.29 7.37 -0.03
C PRO A 8 -3.48 7.17 0.91
N HIS A 9 -3.74 8.12 1.81
CA HIS A 9 -4.87 8.05 2.74
C HIS A 9 -6.23 8.06 2.03
N GLU A 10 -6.40 8.85 0.96
CA GLU A 10 -7.66 8.91 0.20
C GLU A 10 -7.97 7.54 -0.45
N ILE A 11 -6.94 6.83 -0.91
CA ILE A 11 -7.07 5.48 -1.45
C ILE A 11 -7.45 4.46 -0.37
N VAL A 12 -6.84 4.57 0.81
CA VAL A 12 -7.16 3.74 1.97
C VAL A 12 -8.62 3.93 2.39
N GLU A 13 -9.04 5.19 2.58
CA GLU A 13 -10.41 5.55 2.95
C GLU A 13 -11.41 5.04 1.90
N ARG A 14 -11.11 5.24 0.62
CA ARG A 14 -11.98 4.78 -0.46
C ARG A 14 -12.11 3.25 -0.51
N ALA A 15 -11.03 2.52 -0.27
CA ALA A 15 -11.07 1.06 -0.20
C ALA A 15 -11.87 0.57 1.02
N LEU A 16 -11.75 1.25 2.17
CA LEU A 16 -12.54 0.95 3.37
C LEU A 16 -14.04 1.18 3.13
N GLU A 17 -14.43 2.29 2.48
CA GLU A 17 -15.83 2.57 2.11
C GLU A 17 -16.46 1.52 1.20
N LEU A 18 -15.65 0.83 0.38
CA LEU A 18 -16.12 -0.20 -0.55
C LEU A 18 -16.36 -1.55 0.13
N SER A 19 -15.77 -1.77 1.32
CA SER A 19 -15.80 -3.05 2.01
C SER A 19 -17.20 -3.41 2.50
N ARG A 20 -17.53 -4.69 2.35
CA ARG A 20 -18.75 -5.32 2.88
C ARG A 20 -18.42 -6.48 3.82
N ALA A 21 -17.17 -6.58 4.25
CA ALA A 21 -16.71 -7.57 5.20
C ALA A 21 -17.10 -7.16 6.64
N ASP A 22 -17.15 -8.13 7.55
CA ASP A 22 -17.40 -7.87 8.98
C ASP A 22 -16.23 -7.10 9.62
N GLY A 23 -15.01 -7.29 9.08
CA GLY A 23 -13.86 -6.45 9.38
C GLY A 23 -12.99 -6.21 8.14
N CYS A 24 -12.34 -5.05 8.09
CA CYS A 24 -11.50 -4.65 6.96
C CYS A 24 -10.28 -3.85 7.44
N VAL A 25 -9.11 -4.21 6.94
CA VAL A 25 -7.86 -3.45 7.11
C VAL A 25 -7.30 -3.20 5.73
N VAL A 26 -6.89 -1.95 5.48
CA VAL A 26 -6.27 -1.54 4.23
C VAL A 26 -4.93 -0.89 4.54
N ILE A 27 -3.87 -1.34 3.86
CA ILE A 27 -2.51 -0.84 4.02
C ILE A 27 -2.06 -0.30 2.66
N ALA A 28 -1.75 0.99 2.60
CA ALA A 28 -1.06 1.60 1.46
C ALA A 28 0.43 1.73 1.80
N ASP A 29 1.24 0.96 1.09
CA ASP A 29 2.70 1.04 1.16
C ASP A 29 3.21 1.91 0.01
N GLU A 30 3.99 2.94 0.35
CA GLU A 30 4.53 3.93 -0.58
C GLU A 30 6.05 3.88 -0.53
N GLU A 31 6.65 3.56 -1.67
CA GLU A 31 8.09 3.42 -1.81
C GLU A 31 8.64 4.50 -2.76
N SER A 32 9.77 5.09 -2.40
CA SER A 32 10.57 5.88 -3.32
C SER A 32 12.01 5.37 -3.32
N THR A 33 12.57 5.19 -4.51
CA THR A 33 13.93 4.67 -4.70
C THR A 33 14.72 5.62 -5.59
N ALA A 34 15.91 6.02 -5.17
CA ALA A 34 16.87 6.73 -6.00
C ALA A 34 18.01 5.78 -6.38
N ASN A 35 18.36 5.74 -7.66
CA ASN A 35 19.48 4.95 -8.17
C ASN A 35 20.38 5.79 -9.08
N LEU A 36 21.68 5.54 -8.98
CA LEU A 36 22.70 6.07 -9.87
C LEU A 36 23.44 4.91 -10.54
N ARG A 37 23.76 5.05 -11.83
CA ARG A 37 24.54 4.08 -12.60
C ARG A 37 25.68 4.79 -13.33
N TRP A 38 26.87 4.20 -13.31
CA TRP A 38 28.06 4.72 -13.98
C TRP A 38 28.59 3.76 -15.05
N ALA A 39 29.33 4.31 -16.01
CA ALA A 39 30.23 3.58 -16.90
C ALA A 39 31.62 4.24 -16.81
N GLY A 40 32.58 3.56 -16.16
CA GLY A 40 33.81 4.21 -15.72
C GLY A 40 33.50 5.31 -14.70
N ASN A 41 34.00 6.51 -14.95
CA ASN A 41 33.74 7.72 -14.16
C ASN A 41 32.53 8.54 -14.67
N ALA A 42 31.86 8.11 -15.73
CA ALA A 42 30.72 8.84 -16.29
C ALA A 42 29.39 8.32 -15.73
N LEU A 43 28.58 9.21 -15.14
CA LEU A 43 27.21 8.90 -14.72
C LEU A 43 26.31 8.71 -15.96
N THR A 44 25.73 7.53 -16.13
CA THR A 44 24.92 7.15 -17.30
C THR A 44 23.43 7.10 -17.01
N THR A 45 23.02 6.90 -15.76
CA THR A 45 21.60 6.94 -15.37
C THR A 45 21.45 7.49 -13.98
N ASN A 46 20.54 8.44 -13.84
CA ASN A 46 19.95 8.88 -12.59
C ASN A 46 18.44 8.56 -12.64
N GLY A 47 18.00 7.61 -11.82
CA GLY A 47 16.60 7.22 -11.74
C GLY A 47 16.03 7.53 -10.38
N VAL A 48 14.85 8.13 -10.35
CA VAL A 48 13.98 8.10 -9.17
C VAL A 48 12.72 7.35 -9.57
N THR A 49 12.41 6.30 -8.83
CA THR A 49 11.19 5.51 -9.02
C THR A 49 10.29 5.73 -7.81
N ARG A 50 8.98 5.76 -8.04
CA ARG A 50 7.98 5.68 -6.99
C ARG A 50 7.11 4.45 -7.23
N GLY A 51 6.81 3.73 -6.16
CA GLY A 51 5.98 2.54 -6.17
C GLY A 51 4.90 2.66 -5.11
N ARG A 52 3.74 2.08 -5.40
CA ARG A 52 2.66 1.90 -4.44
C ARG A 52 2.22 0.44 -4.47
N THR A 53 2.01 -0.13 -3.29
CA THR A 53 1.32 -1.40 -3.10
C THR A 53 0.16 -1.22 -2.13
N LEU A 54 -1.03 -1.64 -2.54
CA LEU A 54 -2.21 -1.66 -1.67
C LEU A 54 -2.50 -3.10 -1.26
N THR A 55 -2.60 -3.32 0.05
CA THR A 55 -2.96 -4.61 0.64
C THR A 55 -4.30 -4.47 1.35
N VAL A 56 -5.27 -5.31 0.98
CA VAL A 56 -6.58 -5.40 1.62
C VAL A 56 -6.66 -6.71 2.38
N VAL A 57 -6.99 -6.63 3.65
CA VAL A 57 -7.28 -7.75 4.54
C VAL A 57 -8.77 -7.65 4.91
N ALA A 58 -9.55 -8.65 4.51
CA ALA A 58 -10.96 -8.76 4.84
C ALA A 58 -11.17 -9.90 5.81
N THR A 59 -11.95 -9.69 6.87
CA THR A 59 -12.39 -10.73 7.80
C THR A 59 -13.91 -10.91 7.69
N VAL A 60 -14.37 -12.15 7.63
CA VAL A 60 -15.79 -12.49 7.55
C VAL A 60 -16.16 -13.48 8.65
N ASP A 61 -17.26 -13.21 9.33
CA ASP A 61 -17.75 -14.08 10.40
C ASP A 61 -18.52 -15.26 9.81
N GLY A 62 -17.98 -16.46 10.03
CA GLY A 62 -18.59 -17.72 9.63
C GLY A 62 -19.25 -18.44 10.81
N GLN A 63 -20.02 -19.50 10.51
CA GLN A 63 -20.68 -20.29 11.55
C GLN A 63 -19.71 -20.97 12.53
N GLN A 64 -18.48 -21.21 12.11
CA GLN A 64 -17.46 -21.95 12.87
C GLN A 64 -16.34 -21.04 13.40
N GLY A 65 -16.44 -19.73 13.17
CA GLY A 65 -15.41 -18.74 13.50
C GLY A 65 -15.15 -17.77 12.35
N THR A 66 -14.33 -16.76 12.59
CA THR A 66 -13.97 -15.74 11.62
C THR A 66 -12.94 -16.28 10.63
N ALA A 67 -13.16 -16.06 9.34
CA ALA A 67 -12.21 -16.35 8.27
C ALA A 67 -11.58 -15.04 7.75
N SER A 68 -10.39 -15.11 7.16
CA SER A 68 -9.67 -13.94 6.64
C SER A 68 -9.17 -14.17 5.22
N GLY A 69 -9.11 -13.10 4.44
CA GLY A 69 -8.60 -13.09 3.07
C GLY A 69 -7.72 -11.86 2.83
N VAL A 70 -6.54 -12.09 2.26
CA VAL A 70 -5.56 -11.03 1.99
C VAL A 70 -5.26 -10.98 0.50
N VAL A 71 -5.36 -9.80 -0.10
CA VAL A 71 -4.95 -9.56 -1.49
C VAL A 71 -4.11 -8.29 -1.54
N SER A 72 -2.97 -8.38 -2.22
CA SER A 72 -2.04 -7.27 -2.43
C SER A 72 -1.89 -7.00 -3.92
N ARG A 73 -1.85 -5.72 -4.31
CA ARG A 73 -1.65 -5.30 -5.70
C ARG A 73 -0.81 -4.04 -5.75
N SER A 74 0.14 -3.99 -6.69
CA SER A 74 0.93 -2.80 -7.00
C SER A 74 0.27 -1.98 -8.12
N ALA A 75 0.59 -0.69 -8.19
CA ALA A 75 0.11 0.23 -9.23
C ALA A 75 -1.44 0.31 -9.34
N VAL A 76 -2.12 0.28 -8.19
CA VAL A 76 -3.59 0.30 -8.12
C VAL A 76 -4.15 1.65 -8.54
N THR A 77 -5.03 1.62 -9.54
CA THR A 77 -5.87 2.76 -9.94
C THR A 77 -7.18 2.79 -9.15
N VAL A 78 -7.90 3.91 -9.17
CA VAL A 78 -9.18 4.06 -8.45
C VAL A 78 -10.20 3.01 -8.90
N ASP A 79 -10.28 2.75 -10.20
CA ASP A 79 -11.22 1.80 -10.78
C ASP A 79 -10.89 0.34 -10.41
N GLU A 80 -9.67 0.08 -9.94
CA GLU A 80 -9.23 -1.24 -9.47
C GLU A 80 -9.46 -1.47 -7.97
N LEU A 81 -9.85 -0.44 -7.20
CA LEU A 81 -10.07 -0.56 -5.76
C LEU A 81 -11.21 -1.51 -5.43
N GLU A 82 -12.37 -1.36 -6.08
CA GLU A 82 -13.50 -2.25 -5.82
C GLU A 82 -13.18 -3.71 -6.19
N PRO A 83 -12.66 -4.02 -7.38
CA PRO A 83 -12.20 -5.37 -7.70
C PRO A 83 -11.22 -5.96 -6.69
N LEU A 84 -10.27 -5.16 -6.19
CA LEU A 84 -9.29 -5.59 -5.19
C LEU A 84 -9.95 -5.93 -3.85
N VAL A 85 -10.85 -5.08 -3.35
CA VAL A 85 -11.60 -5.32 -2.12
C VAL A 85 -12.48 -6.56 -2.24
N ARG A 86 -13.19 -6.72 -3.36
CA ARG A 86 -14.02 -7.90 -3.62
C ARG A 86 -13.18 -9.18 -3.69
N ALA A 87 -11.96 -9.11 -4.22
CA ALA A 87 -11.05 -10.26 -4.24
C ALA A 87 -10.64 -10.69 -2.82
N ALA A 88 -10.32 -9.74 -1.93
CA ALA A 88 -10.00 -10.03 -0.53
C ALA A 88 -11.20 -10.64 0.21
N GLU A 89 -12.40 -10.08 0.03
CA GLU A 89 -13.63 -10.64 0.61
C GLU A 89 -13.94 -12.04 0.09
N ALA A 90 -13.77 -12.28 -1.21
CA ALA A 90 -13.99 -13.59 -1.82
C ALA A 90 -12.99 -14.62 -1.28
N ALA A 91 -11.72 -14.22 -1.10
CA ALA A 91 -10.72 -15.05 -0.46
C ALA A 91 -11.11 -15.40 0.98
N ALA A 92 -11.61 -14.42 1.75
CA ALA A 92 -12.05 -14.63 3.13
C ALA A 92 -13.23 -15.61 3.21
N ARG A 93 -14.26 -15.43 2.36
CA ARG A 93 -15.43 -16.34 2.31
C ARG A 93 -15.09 -17.75 1.82
N GLY A 94 -14.05 -17.88 1.00
CA GLY A 94 -13.56 -19.17 0.51
C GLY A 94 -12.61 -19.88 1.47
N ALA A 95 -12.17 -19.21 2.54
CA ALA A 95 -11.28 -19.78 3.54
C ALA A 95 -12.04 -20.49 4.67
N GLY A 96 -11.33 -21.34 5.42
CA GLY A 96 -11.81 -21.87 6.70
C GLY A 96 -11.65 -20.86 7.84
N PRO A 97 -12.28 -21.11 9.00
CA PRO A 97 -12.09 -20.26 10.18
C PRO A 97 -10.61 -20.23 10.59
N ALA A 98 -10.11 -19.05 10.94
CA ALA A 98 -8.74 -18.87 11.44
C ALA A 98 -8.66 -19.32 12.91
N GLU A 99 -7.66 -20.15 13.23
CA GLU A 99 -7.47 -20.67 14.59
C GLU A 99 -7.11 -19.59 15.62
N ASP A 100 -6.50 -18.52 15.13
CA ASP A 100 -5.96 -17.39 15.88
C ASP A 100 -6.81 -16.13 15.71
N ALA A 101 -8.06 -16.29 15.24
CA ALA A 101 -8.99 -15.18 15.06
C ALA A 101 -9.09 -14.32 16.33
N GLN A 102 -8.76 -13.04 16.19
CA GLN A 102 -8.90 -12.02 17.23
C GLN A 102 -9.79 -10.88 16.70
N PRO A 103 -10.57 -10.23 17.58
CA PRO A 103 -11.29 -9.02 17.21
C PRO A 103 -10.34 -7.95 16.67
N LEU A 104 -10.83 -7.13 15.73
CA LEU A 104 -10.11 -5.93 15.34
C LEU A 104 -9.92 -5.00 16.55
N VAL A 105 -8.77 -4.33 16.59
CA VAL A 105 -8.49 -3.34 17.63
C VAL A 105 -9.55 -2.25 17.54
N PRO A 106 -10.30 -1.97 18.62
CA PRO A 106 -11.31 -0.92 18.61
C PRO A 106 -10.67 0.43 18.30
N GLY A 107 -11.39 1.27 17.56
CA GLY A 107 -10.88 2.57 17.13
C GLY A 107 -10.44 3.46 18.30
N GLY A 108 -9.25 4.04 18.16
CA GLY A 108 -8.74 5.11 19.01
C GLY A 108 -8.68 6.44 18.25
N PRO A 109 -8.08 7.50 18.83
CA PRO A 109 -7.75 8.70 18.07
C PRO A 109 -6.91 8.32 16.85
N GLY A 110 -7.28 8.79 15.66
CA GLY A 110 -6.47 8.60 14.47
C GLY A 110 -5.09 9.22 14.63
N SER A 111 -4.08 8.65 13.97
CA SER A 111 -2.73 9.22 13.98
C SER A 111 -2.77 10.64 13.41
N PRO A 112 -2.14 11.64 14.07
CA PRO A 112 -2.22 13.03 13.62
C PRO A 112 -1.57 13.26 12.26
N ASP A 113 -0.61 12.41 11.89
CA ASP A 113 0.17 12.43 10.65
C ASP A 113 -0.38 11.49 9.56
N PHE A 114 -1.54 10.84 9.78
CA PHE A 114 -2.08 9.87 8.82
C PHE A 114 -2.34 10.48 7.42
N THR A 115 -2.65 11.78 7.37
CA THR A 115 -2.93 12.48 6.11
C THR A 115 -1.69 13.13 5.49
N ASP A 116 -0.54 13.06 6.18
CA ASP A 116 0.72 13.60 5.69
C ASP A 116 1.22 12.80 4.49
N ALA A 117 2.06 13.44 3.66
CA ALA A 117 2.71 12.76 2.56
C ALA A 117 3.75 11.75 3.12
N PRO A 118 3.93 10.59 2.46
CA PRO A 118 4.96 9.65 2.83
C PRO A 118 6.33 10.30 2.69
N ALA A 119 7.31 9.82 3.47
CA ALA A 119 8.69 10.23 3.30
C ALA A 119 9.19 9.82 1.90
N GLU A 120 9.89 10.73 1.23
CA GLU A 120 10.42 10.50 -0.12
C GLU A 120 11.94 10.64 -0.15
N THR A 121 12.57 9.92 -1.07
CA THR A 121 13.98 10.08 -1.44
C THR A 121 14.12 10.66 -2.86
N SER A 122 15.32 11.13 -3.18
CA SER A 122 15.66 11.63 -4.52
C SER A 122 17.15 11.41 -4.80
N SER A 123 17.60 11.66 -6.03
CA SER A 123 19.03 11.60 -6.36
C SER A 123 19.89 12.57 -5.53
N ALA A 124 19.29 13.59 -4.90
CA ALA A 124 20.00 14.54 -4.05
C ALA A 124 20.66 13.87 -2.82
N VAL A 125 20.19 12.70 -2.37
CA VAL A 125 20.83 11.96 -1.28
C VAL A 125 22.24 11.49 -1.62
N PHE A 126 22.59 11.46 -2.92
CA PHE A 126 23.92 11.10 -3.40
C PHE A 126 24.77 12.33 -3.76
N ALA A 127 24.32 13.56 -3.49
CA ALA A 127 24.99 14.78 -3.94
C ALA A 127 26.45 14.89 -3.46
N ASP A 128 26.75 14.45 -2.24
CA ASP A 128 28.10 14.48 -1.67
C ASP A 128 29.00 13.34 -2.18
N PHE A 129 28.38 12.22 -2.55
CA PHE A 129 29.08 11.00 -2.94
C PHE A 129 29.34 10.93 -4.46
N ALA A 130 28.39 11.38 -5.28
CA ALA A 130 28.46 11.27 -6.73
C ALA A 130 29.69 11.97 -7.35
N PRO A 131 30.09 13.19 -6.93
CA PRO A 131 31.29 13.85 -7.45
C PRO A 131 32.60 13.16 -7.05
N ALA A 132 32.60 12.39 -5.95
CA ALA A 132 33.81 11.70 -5.47
C ALA A 132 34.16 10.45 -6.31
N LEU A 133 33.23 9.98 -7.15
CA LEU A 133 33.40 8.78 -7.97
C LEU A 133 33.81 9.06 -9.42
N GLY A 134 33.91 10.32 -9.86
CA GLY A 134 34.28 10.62 -11.24
C GLY A 134 34.04 12.02 -11.75
#